data_AF-A0A7X5DAU5-F1
#
_entry.id   AF-A0A7X5DAU5-F1
#
_cell.length_a   1.000
_cell.length_b   1.000
_cell.length_c   1.000
_cell.angle_alpha   90.00
_cell.angle_beta   90.00
_cell.angle_gamma   90.00
#
_symmetry.space_group_name_H-M   'P 1'
#
loop_
_entity.id
_entity.type
_entity.pdbx_description
1 polymer ?
#
loop_
_entity_poly.entity_id
_entity_poly.type
_entity_poly.pdbx_seq_one_letter_code
_entity_poly.pdbx_strand_id
1 'polypeptide(L)'
;EALDEFEPAKRFGELLAGEPEGYRSAYDTVLACCEEGASKAAIEAALTGHPALAFPKQVYPGYFISKLETVDGISWDGVWRTTEAGQRMRALLA
;
A
#
# COMPACT_ATOMS: atom_id res chain seq x y z
N GLU A 1 18.07 -19.50 3.14
CA GLU A 1 18.04 -19.34 1.66
C GLU A 1 17.96 -17.84 1.37
N ALA A 2 18.50 -17.28 0.28
CA ALA A 2 18.53 -15.81 0.08
C ALA A 2 17.13 -15.16 -0.05
N LEU A 3 16.07 -15.96 0.03
CA LEU A 3 14.66 -15.57 0.01
C LEU A 3 14.06 -15.39 1.42
N ASP A 4 14.81 -15.67 2.49
CA ASP A 4 14.28 -15.58 3.86
C ASP A 4 14.05 -14.14 4.36
N GLU A 5 14.71 -13.11 3.80
CA GLU A 5 14.65 -11.75 4.38
C GLU A 5 14.74 -10.63 3.33
N PHE A 6 13.65 -10.40 2.58
CA PHE A 6 13.28 -9.00 2.38
C PHE A 6 12.27 -8.68 3.48
N GLU A 7 12.77 -8.24 4.64
CA GLU A 7 11.90 -7.95 5.79
C GLU A 7 10.66 -7.12 5.41
N PRO A 8 10.73 -6.11 4.51
CA PRO A 8 9.55 -5.39 4.05
C PRO A 8 8.48 -6.28 3.39
N ALA A 9 8.86 -7.17 2.48
CA ALA A 9 7.92 -8.04 1.77
C ALA A 9 7.26 -9.06 2.71
N LYS A 10 8.04 -9.59 3.67
CA LYS A 10 7.52 -10.46 4.72
C LYS A 10 6.53 -9.72 5.63
N ARG A 11 6.91 -8.53 6.14
CA ARG A 11 6.03 -7.66 6.94
C ARG A 11 4.75 -7.30 6.19
N PHE A 12 4.84 -7.06 4.89
CA PHE A 12 3.67 -6.81 4.06
C PHE A 12 2.78 -8.05 3.90
N GLY A 13 3.37 -9.24 3.71
CA GLY A 13 2.62 -10.50 3.70
C GLY A 13 1.87 -10.76 5.02
N GLU A 14 2.53 -10.52 6.16
CA GLU A 14 1.93 -10.62 7.50
C GLU A 14 0.81 -9.58 7.69
N LEU A 15 1.01 -8.35 7.20
CA LEU A 15 -0.02 -7.32 7.17
C LEU A 15 -1.23 -7.77 6.34
N LEU A 16 -1.02 -8.24 5.12
CA LEU A 16 -2.10 -8.69 4.24
C LEU A 16 -2.89 -9.86 4.83
N ALA A 17 -2.25 -10.76 5.57
CA ALA A 17 -2.92 -11.86 6.25
C ALA A 17 -3.89 -11.39 7.35
N GLY A 18 -3.64 -10.21 7.94
CA GLY A 18 -4.51 -9.59 8.94
C GLY A 18 -5.56 -8.63 8.37
N GLU A 19 -5.53 -8.35 7.06
CA GLU A 19 -6.43 -7.40 6.41
C GLU A 19 -7.58 -8.11 5.68
N PRO A 20 -8.74 -7.44 5.50
CA PRO A 20 -9.78 -7.92 4.62
C PRO A 20 -9.28 -8.14 3.19
N GLU A 21 -9.74 -9.20 2.52
CA GLU A 21 -9.33 -9.55 1.16
C GLU A 21 -9.49 -8.37 0.17
N GLY A 22 -10.60 -7.63 0.28
CA GLY A 22 -10.89 -6.46 -0.55
C GLY A 22 -9.94 -5.27 -0.37
N TYR A 23 -9.01 -5.30 0.60
CA TYR A 23 -8.03 -4.24 0.82
C TYR A 23 -6.80 -4.39 -0.08
N ARG A 24 -6.57 -5.57 -0.67
CA ARG A 24 -5.45 -5.81 -1.59
C ARG A 24 -5.44 -4.84 -2.77
N SER A 25 -6.59 -4.62 -3.41
CA SER A 25 -6.69 -3.68 -4.54
C SER A 25 -6.52 -2.22 -4.13
N ALA A 26 -6.86 -1.86 -2.88
CA ALA A 26 -6.61 -0.52 -2.36
C ALA A 26 -5.11 -0.29 -2.14
N TYR A 27 -4.39 -1.28 -1.59
CA TYR A 27 -2.93 -1.21 -1.48
C TYR A 27 -2.24 -1.11 -2.84
N ASP A 28 -2.67 -1.91 -3.83
CA ASP A 28 -2.13 -1.80 -5.19
C ASP A 28 -2.41 -0.42 -5.80
N THR A 29 -3.62 0.13 -5.61
CA THR A 29 -3.98 1.47 -6.08
C THR A 29 -3.03 2.54 -5.52
N VAL A 30 -2.71 2.49 -4.23
CA VAL A 30 -1.78 3.46 -3.60
C VAL A 30 -0.36 3.27 -4.13
N LEU A 31 0.13 2.02 -4.22
CA LEU A 31 1.47 1.72 -4.73
C LEU A 31 1.62 2.11 -6.21
N ALA A 32 0.59 1.92 -7.03
CA ALA A 32 0.56 2.36 -8.42
C ALA A 32 0.54 3.89 -8.54
N CYS A 33 -0.25 4.56 -7.70
CA CYS A 33 -0.36 6.02 -7.71
C CYS A 33 0.98 6.69 -7.35
N CYS A 34 1.79 6.08 -6.49
CA CYS A 34 3.03 6.65 -5.99
C CYS A 34 4.28 6.31 -6.83
N GLU A 35 4.19 5.60 -7.95
CA GLU A 35 5.38 5.17 -8.72
C GLU A 35 6.23 6.33 -9.22
N GLU A 36 5.59 7.36 -9.77
CA GLU A 36 6.26 8.56 -10.27
C GLU A 36 6.34 9.69 -9.21
N GLY A 37 5.70 9.49 -8.06
CA GLY A 37 5.51 10.48 -7.01
C GLY A 37 4.08 11.02 -6.99
N ALA A 38 3.45 11.03 -5.81
CA ALA A 38 2.08 11.53 -5.62
C ALA A 38 1.94 12.45 -4.41
N SER A 39 1.00 13.39 -4.50
CA SER A 39 0.53 14.12 -3.31
C SER A 39 -0.47 13.26 -2.54
N LYS A 40 -0.64 13.53 -1.24
CA LYS A 40 -1.68 12.87 -0.43
C LYS A 40 -3.07 13.03 -1.05
N ALA A 41 -3.38 14.22 -1.57
CA ALA A 41 -4.67 14.50 -2.23
C ALA A 41 -4.86 13.67 -3.51
N ALA A 42 -3.79 13.41 -4.28
CA ALA A 42 -3.86 12.54 -5.45
C ALA A 42 -4.16 11.08 -5.06
N ILE A 43 -3.56 10.59 -3.97
CA ILE A 43 -3.84 9.26 -3.43
C ILE A 43 -5.30 9.16 -2.92
N GLU A 44 -5.78 10.18 -2.20
CA GLU A 44 -7.17 10.26 -1.76
C GLU A 44 -8.15 10.25 -2.93
N ALA A 45 -7.85 11.00 -4.01
CA ALA A 45 -8.62 10.99 -5.24
C ALA A 45 -8.61 9.61 -5.91
N ALA A 46 -7.46 8.93 -5.98
CA ALA A 46 -7.34 7.59 -6.55
C ALA A 46 -8.16 6.54 -5.79
N LEU A 47 -8.30 6.70 -4.46
CA LEU A 47 -9.12 5.81 -3.63
C LEU A 47 -10.58 6.23 -3.51
N THR A 48 -10.99 7.36 -4.09
CA THR A 48 -12.37 7.84 -3.97
C THR A 48 -13.35 6.83 -4.58
N GLY A 49 -14.33 6.42 -3.78
CA GLY A 49 -15.32 5.39 -4.18
C GLY A 49 -14.81 3.96 -4.13
N HIS A 50 -13.57 3.71 -3.71
CA HIS A 50 -13.02 2.36 -3.61
C HIS A 50 -13.78 1.54 -2.54
N PRO A 51 -14.25 0.31 -2.83
CA PRO A 51 -15.08 -0.48 -1.91
C PRO A 51 -14.44 -0.70 -0.52
N ALA A 52 -13.11 -0.84 -0.49
CA ALA A 52 -12.34 -0.98 0.75
C ALA A 52 -12.55 0.17 1.76
N LEU A 53 -12.95 1.36 1.31
CA LEU A 53 -13.23 2.49 2.19
C LEU A 53 -14.54 2.33 2.97
N ALA A 54 -15.44 1.46 2.53
CA ALA A 54 -16.78 1.31 3.12
C ALA A 54 -17.02 -0.09 3.73
N PHE A 55 -16.36 -1.14 3.24
CA PHE A 55 -16.57 -2.52 3.68
C PHE A 55 -15.23 -3.24 3.90
N PRO A 56 -15.08 -4.09 4.95
CA PRO A 56 -16.09 -4.51 5.95
C PRO A 56 -16.36 -3.47 7.04
N LYS A 57 -15.54 -2.41 7.11
CA LYS A 57 -15.73 -1.26 7.98
C LYS A 57 -15.27 0.00 7.26
N GLN A 58 -15.80 1.14 7.69
CA GLN A 58 -15.40 2.42 7.12
C GLN A 58 -13.96 2.76 7.52
N VAL A 59 -13.11 3.02 6.52
CA VAL A 59 -11.72 3.49 6.69
C VAL A 59 -11.44 4.63 5.72
N TYR A 60 -10.43 5.43 6.03
CA TYR A 60 -10.01 6.57 5.21
C TYR A 60 -8.78 6.21 4.38
N PRO A 61 -8.55 6.86 3.21
CA PRO A 61 -7.36 6.65 2.39
C PRO A 61 -6.03 6.68 3.15
N GLY A 62 -5.93 7.55 4.17
CA GLY A 62 -4.76 7.63 5.05
C GLY A 62 -4.42 6.33 5.77
N TYR A 63 -5.39 5.42 5.99
CA TYR A 63 -5.13 4.09 6.53
C TYR A 63 -4.13 3.32 5.68
N PHE A 64 -4.36 3.25 4.37
CA PHE A 64 -3.52 2.52 3.43
C PHE A 64 -2.13 3.17 3.30
N ILE A 65 -2.07 4.50 3.28
CA ILE A 65 -0.82 5.26 3.28
C ILE A 65 0.02 4.89 4.50
N SER A 66 -0.53 5.01 5.71
CA SER A 66 0.19 4.72 6.95
C SER A 66 0.63 3.26 7.06
N LYS A 67 -0.22 2.33 6.60
CA LYS A 67 0.09 0.89 6.58
C LYS A 67 1.25 0.57 5.63
N LEU A 68 1.23 1.12 4.42
CA LEU A 68 2.32 0.95 3.45
C LEU A 68 3.62 1.60 3.93
N GLU A 69 3.55 2.79 4.50
CA GLU A 69 4.72 3.47 5.08
C GLU A 69 5.37 2.63 6.20
N THR A 70 4.57 2.03 7.08
CA THR A 70 5.06 1.20 8.20
C THR A 70 5.85 -0.03 7.73
N VAL A 71 5.51 -0.58 6.57
CA VAL A 71 6.21 -1.75 5.99
C VAL A 71 7.21 -1.35 4.91
N ASP A 72 7.55 -0.07 4.79
CA ASP A 72 8.47 0.46 3.77
C ASP A 72 7.97 0.25 2.33
N GLY A 73 6.66 0.21 2.09
CA GLY A 73 6.07 0.13 0.75
C GLY A 73 6.05 1.48 0.01
N ILE A 74 5.87 2.57 0.75
CA ILE A 74 5.97 3.94 0.26
C ILE A 74 6.75 4.79 1.26
N SER A 75 7.36 5.87 0.80
CA SER A 75 8.06 6.84 1.65
C SER A 75 7.74 8.27 1.25
N TRP A 76 7.76 9.19 2.22
CA TRP A 76 7.62 10.62 1.96
C TRP A 76 8.98 11.31 1.83
N ASP A 77 9.24 11.93 0.69
CA ASP A 77 10.37 12.84 0.46
C ASP A 77 9.92 14.06 -0.38
N GLY A 78 8.98 14.83 0.19
CA GLY A 78 8.30 15.94 -0.49
C GLY A 78 7.15 15.51 -1.41
N VAL A 79 7.18 14.28 -1.90
CA VAL A 79 6.05 13.55 -2.50
C VAL A 79 6.07 12.10 -1.99
N TRP A 80 4.92 11.43 -1.98
CA TRP A 80 4.83 10.00 -1.70
C TRP A 80 5.40 9.22 -2.87
N ARG A 81 6.38 8.36 -2.63
CA ARG A 81 6.98 7.49 -3.64
C ARG A 81 6.87 6.04 -3.24
N THR A 82 6.57 5.19 -4.20
CA THR A 82 6.73 3.74 -4.05
C THR A 82 8.21 3.42 -3.96
N THR A 83 8.60 2.74 -2.89
CA THR A 83 9.99 2.32 -2.66
C THR A 83 10.31 1.10 -3.53
N GLU A 84 11.59 0.67 -3.56
CA GLU A 84 11.91 -0.61 -4.19
C GLU A 84 11.21 -1.80 -3.51
N ALA A 85 11.03 -1.74 -2.19
CA ALA A 85 10.27 -2.75 -1.45
C ALA A 85 8.80 -2.74 -1.89
N GLY A 86 8.18 -1.57 -2.04
CA GLY A 86 6.83 -1.40 -2.56
C GLY A 86 6.63 -1.96 -3.96
N GLN A 87 7.62 -1.78 -4.84
CA GLN A 87 7.60 -2.38 -6.19
C GLN A 87 7.55 -3.93 -6.13
N ARG A 88 8.33 -4.53 -5.23
CA ARG A 88 8.29 -5.99 -4.99
C ARG A 88 6.95 -6.41 -4.36
N MET A 89 6.38 -5.60 -3.47
CA MET A 89 5.06 -5.86 -2.85
C MET A 89 3.94 -5.86 -3.88
N ARG A 90 3.96 -4.97 -4.88
CA ARG A 90 2.96 -4.98 -5.97
C ARG A 90 2.94 -6.30 -6.73
N ALA A 91 4.10 -6.91 -6.96
CA ALA A 91 4.18 -8.23 -7.58
C ALA A 91 3.53 -9.34 -6.74
N LEU A 92 3.35 -9.16 -5.43
CA LEU A 92 2.62 -10.08 -4.54
C LEU A 92 1.10 -9.86 -4.54
N LEU A 93 0.64 -8.75 -5.12
CA LEU A 93 -0.78 -8.40 -5.24
C LEU A 93 -1.38 -8.86 -6.58
N ALA A 94 -0.54 -9.28 -7.53
CA ALA A 94 -0.91 -9.81 -8.83
C ALA A 94 -1.48 -11.25 -8.77
#